data_AF-A0A7S3ZD47-F1
#
_entry.id   AF-A0A7S3ZD47-F1
#
_cell.length_a   1.000
_cell.length_b   1.000
_cell.length_c   1.000
_cell.angle_alpha   90.00
_cell.angle_beta   90.00
_cell.angle_gamma   90.00
#
_symmetry.space_group_name_H-M   'P 1'
#
loop_
_entity.id
_entity.type
_entity.pdbx_description
1 polymer ?
#
loop_
_entity_poly.entity_id
_entity_poly.type
_entity_poly.pdbx_seq_one_letter_code
_entity_poly.pdbx_strand_id
1 'polypeptide(L)'
;KSRFKSDSPAKMAEMEELQTVIDSCQQMMGGGDYAGALRKAIAKPISTKDQKVKEAAAKNVCAAMAKTGIPKFLEECDESQCDTLMKYTFKGMDIYRGVNKGKECAKFLKWHEELVKKCGLGVIMRAMVDKKC
;
A
#
# COMPACT_ATOMS: atom_id res chain seq x y z
N LYS A 1 -20.02 6.07 33.25
CA LYS A 1 -18.91 5.49 34.05
C LYS A 1 -17.89 4.89 33.08
N SER A 2 -16.74 5.55 32.95
CA SER A 2 -15.42 5.01 32.60
C SER A 2 -15.31 4.07 31.38
N ARG A 3 -14.62 4.54 30.33
CA ARG A 3 -13.26 4.05 30.02
C ARG A 3 -12.67 4.86 28.87
N PHE A 4 -12.31 6.11 29.16
CA PHE A 4 -11.29 6.86 28.43
C PHE A 4 -9.98 6.09 28.69
N LYS A 5 -9.76 5.01 27.93
CA LYS A 5 -8.48 4.29 27.93
C LYS A 5 -7.56 5.21 27.13
N SER A 6 -6.97 6.15 27.87
CA SER A 6 -5.61 6.66 27.67
C SER A 6 -5.02 6.23 26.33
N ASP A 7 -4.99 7.14 25.37
CA ASP A 7 -4.14 7.01 24.20
C ASP A 7 -2.72 6.78 24.73
N SER A 8 -2.32 5.51 24.72
CA SER A 8 -0.99 5.08 25.14
C SER A 8 0.04 5.87 24.33
N PRO A 9 1.11 6.39 24.95
CA PRO A 9 2.16 7.11 24.24
C PRO A 9 2.75 6.30 23.06
N ALA A 10 2.74 4.97 23.16
CA ALA A 10 3.14 4.06 22.08
C ALA A 10 2.28 4.19 20.80
N LYS A 11 0.97 4.45 20.92
CA LYS A 11 0.09 4.57 19.74
C LYS A 11 0.23 5.89 19.01
N MET A 12 0.47 6.97 19.76
CA MET A 12 0.75 8.28 19.17
C MET A 12 2.11 8.27 18.46
N ALA A 13 3.12 7.62 19.06
CA ALA A 13 4.42 7.42 18.43
C ALA A 13 4.33 6.57 17.14
N GLU A 14 3.57 5.47 17.13
CA GLU A 14 3.36 4.67 15.91
C GLU A 14 2.63 5.46 14.81
N MET A 15 1.67 6.32 15.18
CA MET A 15 0.94 7.17 14.23
C MET A 15 1.83 8.28 13.64
N GLU A 16 2.68 8.88 14.47
CA GLU A 16 3.63 9.92 14.06
C GLU A 16 4.73 9.34 13.17
N GLU A 17 5.23 8.14 13.47
CA GLU A 17 6.13 7.40 12.58
C GLU A 17 5.48 7.10 11.24
N LEU A 18 4.22 6.65 11.25
CA LEU A 18 3.45 6.37 10.03
C LEU A 18 3.25 7.64 9.18
N GLN A 19 2.91 8.76 9.82
CA GLN A 19 2.78 10.04 9.12
C GLN A 19 4.12 10.49 8.53
N THR A 20 5.21 10.32 9.27
CA THR A 20 6.57 10.60 8.78
C THR A 20 6.93 9.73 7.57
N VAL A 21 6.52 8.46 7.56
CA VAL A 21 6.70 7.56 6.41
C VAL A 21 5.87 8.02 5.21
N ILE A 22 4.60 8.41 5.42
CA ILE A 22 3.71 8.96 4.39
C ILE A 22 4.35 10.20 3.74
N ASP A 23 4.82 11.13 4.56
CA ASP A 23 5.42 12.40 4.10
C ASP A 23 6.74 12.14 3.38
N SER A 24 7.58 11.23 3.90
CA SER A 24 8.80 10.78 3.23
C SER A 24 8.51 10.18 1.84
N CYS A 25 7.46 9.37 1.72
CA CYS A 25 7.07 8.78 0.45
C CYS A 25 6.60 9.86 -0.53
N GLN A 26 5.87 10.88 -0.06
CA GLN A 26 5.45 12.01 -0.90
C GLN A 26 6.63 12.83 -1.41
N GLN A 27 7.65 13.05 -0.58
CA GLN A 27 8.89 13.72 -0.99
C GLN A 27 9.63 12.91 -2.07
N MET A 28 9.79 11.59 -1.88
CA MET A 28 10.43 10.71 -2.88
C MET A 28 9.67 10.70 -4.21
N MET A 29 8.32 10.64 -4.15
CA MET A 29 7.49 10.75 -5.35
C MET A 29 7.62 12.11 -6.05
N GLY A 30 7.80 13.19 -5.29
CA GLY A 30 8.08 14.53 -5.84
C GLY A 30 9.42 14.61 -6.55
N GLY A 31 10.43 13.87 -6.08
CA GLY A 31 11.74 13.71 -6.73
C GLY A 31 11.76 12.74 -7.90
N GLY A 32 10.65 12.06 -8.20
CA GLY A 32 10.54 11.05 -9.26
C GLY A 32 10.96 9.63 -8.86
N ASP A 33 11.34 9.40 -7.60
CA ASP A 33 11.69 8.07 -7.08
C ASP A 33 10.45 7.34 -6.54
N TYR A 34 9.63 6.83 -7.45
CA TYR A 34 8.43 6.06 -7.12
C TYR A 34 8.76 4.66 -6.60
N ALA A 35 9.90 4.08 -6.99
CA ALA A 35 10.32 2.76 -6.55
C ALA A 35 10.80 2.77 -5.09
N GLY A 36 11.63 3.75 -4.71
CA GLY A 36 12.07 3.94 -3.33
C GLY A 36 10.90 4.22 -2.39
N ALA A 37 9.96 5.07 -2.82
CA ALA A 37 8.73 5.34 -2.08
C ALA A 37 7.91 4.05 -1.85
N LEU A 38 7.76 3.22 -2.90
CA LEU A 38 7.03 1.97 -2.79
C LEU A 38 7.70 0.98 -1.83
N ARG A 39 9.03 0.82 -1.91
CA ARG A 39 9.79 -0.05 -0.97
C ARG A 39 9.60 0.36 0.48
N LYS A 40 9.71 1.66 0.76
CA LYS A 40 9.56 2.18 2.11
C LYS A 40 8.13 1.95 2.64
N ALA A 41 7.13 2.08 1.76
CA ALA A 41 5.74 1.89 2.15
C ALA A 41 5.34 0.42 2.34
N ILE A 42 5.93 -0.52 1.59
CA ILE A 42 5.66 -1.97 1.76
C ILE A 42 6.50 -2.61 2.88
N ALA A 43 7.62 -2.00 3.28
CA ALA A 43 8.50 -2.52 4.32
C ALA A 43 7.87 -2.55 5.72
N LYS A 44 6.93 -1.64 6.02
CA LYS A 44 6.18 -1.62 7.29
C LYS A 44 4.68 -1.56 6.98
N PRO A 45 3.95 -2.69 7.05
CA PRO A 45 2.51 -2.73 6.82
C PRO A 45 1.78 -1.75 7.73
N ILE A 46 0.84 -1.01 7.16
CA ILE A 46 0.11 0.06 7.84
C ILE A 46 -0.95 -0.55 8.75
N SER A 47 -0.54 -0.96 9.94
CA SER A 47 -1.45 -1.53 10.95
C SER A 47 -2.01 -0.42 11.85
N THR A 48 -2.71 0.56 11.27
CA THR A 48 -3.41 1.60 12.04
C THR A 48 -4.92 1.34 12.09
N LYS A 49 -5.54 1.67 13.23
CA LYS A 49 -7.00 1.66 13.38
C LYS A 49 -7.66 2.94 12.85
N ASP A 50 -6.86 3.97 12.55
CA ASP A 50 -7.36 5.21 11.98
C ASP A 50 -7.58 5.05 10.47
N GLN A 51 -8.85 5.08 10.09
CA GLN A 51 -9.28 4.93 8.71
C GLN A 51 -8.70 6.03 7.80
N LYS A 52 -8.53 7.26 8.30
CA LYS A 52 -8.03 8.39 7.49
C LYS A 52 -6.56 8.22 7.14
N VAL A 53 -5.74 7.84 8.11
CA VAL A 53 -4.29 7.62 7.91
C VAL A 53 -4.07 6.44 6.97
N LYS A 54 -4.83 5.36 7.15
CA LYS A 54 -4.79 4.19 6.27
C LYS A 54 -5.17 4.54 4.83
N GLU A 55 -6.22 5.33 4.64
CA GLU A 55 -6.63 5.78 3.30
C GLU A 55 -5.61 6.73 2.66
N ALA A 56 -5.05 7.68 3.42
CA ALA A 56 -4.04 8.60 2.93
C ALA A 56 -2.77 7.85 2.47
N ALA A 57 -2.32 6.89 3.27
CA ALA A 57 -1.16 6.10 2.95
C ALA A 57 -1.41 5.13 1.79
N ALA A 58 -2.58 4.48 1.76
CA ALA A 58 -2.98 3.63 0.63
C ALA A 58 -3.03 4.43 -0.68
N LYS A 59 -3.50 5.68 -0.66
CA LYS A 59 -3.46 6.57 -1.84
C LYS A 59 -2.03 6.82 -2.32
N ASN A 60 -1.09 7.10 -1.41
CA ASN A 60 0.31 7.31 -1.77
C ASN A 60 0.94 6.03 -2.36
N VAL A 61 0.69 4.86 -1.75
CA VAL A 61 1.17 3.57 -2.27
C VAL A 61 0.62 3.30 -3.66
N CYS A 62 -0.69 3.50 -3.85
CA CYS A 62 -1.33 3.29 -5.14
C CYS A 62 -0.82 4.27 -6.21
N ALA A 63 -0.54 5.52 -5.85
CA ALA A 63 0.05 6.51 -6.75
C ALA A 63 1.49 6.15 -7.14
N ALA A 64 2.29 5.65 -6.20
CA ALA A 64 3.63 5.14 -6.47
C ALA A 64 3.59 3.91 -7.39
N MET A 65 2.75 2.92 -7.06
CA MET A 65 2.54 1.73 -7.90
C MET A 65 2.13 2.09 -9.33
N ALA A 66 1.23 3.06 -9.49
CA ALA A 66 0.76 3.48 -10.81
C ALA A 66 1.84 4.12 -11.70
N LYS A 67 2.98 4.53 -11.13
CA LYS A 67 4.10 5.18 -11.83
C LYS A 67 5.40 4.36 -11.83
N THR A 68 5.50 3.32 -11.01
CA THR A 68 6.66 2.42 -10.94
C THR A 68 6.63 1.36 -12.04
N GLY A 69 7.79 1.04 -12.61
CA GLY A 69 7.95 -0.07 -13.55
C GLY A 69 7.78 -1.43 -12.85
N ILE A 70 6.78 -2.20 -13.30
CA ILE A 70 6.28 -3.42 -12.62
C ILE A 70 7.31 -4.58 -12.56
N PRO A 71 7.85 -5.09 -13.69
CA PRO A 71 8.59 -6.36 -13.67
C PRO A 71 9.90 -6.28 -12.86
N LYS A 72 10.70 -5.23 -13.07
CA LYS A 72 11.97 -5.03 -12.35
C LYS A 72 11.75 -4.86 -10.84
N PHE A 73 10.68 -4.17 -10.45
CA PHE A 73 10.36 -3.97 -9.04
C PHE A 73 9.93 -5.30 -8.39
N LEU A 74 9.10 -6.07 -9.09
CA LEU A 74 8.62 -7.34 -8.59
C LEU A 74 9.74 -8.35 -8.44
N GLU A 75 10.76 -8.39 -9.31
CA GLU A 75 11.91 -9.30 -9.16
C GLU A 75 12.57 -9.19 -7.78
N GLU A 76 12.73 -7.97 -7.27
CA GLU A 76 13.36 -7.68 -5.99
C GLU A 76 12.43 -7.85 -4.78
N CYS A 77 11.13 -8.10 -4.99
CA CYS A 77 10.16 -8.27 -3.91
C CYS A 77 10.17 -9.71 -3.35
N ASP A 78 10.04 -9.84 -2.03
CA ASP A 78 9.75 -11.11 -1.38
C ASP A 78 8.25 -11.48 -1.44
N GLU A 79 7.90 -12.70 -1.01
CA GLU A 79 6.52 -13.18 -1.04
C GLU A 79 5.56 -12.35 -0.15
N SER A 80 6.05 -11.83 0.99
CA SER A 80 5.25 -11.00 1.90
C SER A 80 4.96 -9.61 1.31
N GLN A 81 5.92 -9.07 0.56
CA GLN A 81 5.82 -7.82 -0.16
C GLN A 81 4.88 -7.99 -1.35
N CYS A 82 4.94 -9.10 -2.07
CA CYS A 82 3.98 -9.43 -3.13
C CYS A 82 2.54 -9.54 -2.59
N ASP A 83 2.34 -10.20 -1.45
CA ASP A 83 1.03 -10.27 -0.79
C ASP A 83 0.53 -8.86 -0.39
N THR A 84 1.43 -8.01 0.11
CA THR A 84 1.14 -6.61 0.47
C THR A 84 0.77 -5.77 -0.76
N LEU A 85 1.50 -5.91 -1.87
CA LEU A 85 1.21 -5.26 -3.14
C LEU A 85 -0.13 -5.70 -3.73
N MET A 86 -0.50 -6.98 -3.59
CA MET A 86 -1.79 -7.48 -4.04
C MET A 86 -2.96 -6.84 -3.26
N LYS A 87 -2.83 -6.68 -1.94
CA LYS A 87 -3.81 -5.93 -1.13
C LYS A 87 -3.97 -4.49 -1.59
N TYR A 88 -2.85 -3.80 -1.83
CA TYR A 88 -2.89 -2.42 -2.35
C TYR A 88 -3.42 -2.33 -3.78
N THR A 89 -3.25 -3.39 -4.60
CA THR A 89 -3.85 -3.47 -5.92
C THR A 89 -5.38 -3.47 -5.83
N PHE A 90 -5.96 -4.31 -4.99
CA PHE A 90 -7.41 -4.30 -4.73
C PHE A 90 -7.88 -2.99 -4.10
N LYS A 91 -7.11 -2.44 -3.15
CA LYS A 91 -7.44 -1.16 -2.52
C LYS A 91 -7.36 0.01 -3.51
N GLY A 92 -6.42 -0.01 -4.43
CA GLY A 92 -6.32 0.96 -5.53
C GLY A 92 -7.54 0.88 -6.43
N MET A 93 -7.97 -0.31 -6.84
CA MET A 93 -9.20 -0.46 -7.63
C MET A 93 -10.45 0.09 -6.90
N ASP A 94 -10.51 -0.06 -5.58
CA ASP A 94 -11.57 0.52 -4.74
C ASP A 94 -11.48 2.06 -4.64
N ILE A 95 -10.28 2.61 -4.39
CA ILE A 95 -10.03 4.06 -4.30
C ILE A 95 -10.33 4.77 -5.62
N TYR A 96 -9.89 4.19 -6.75
CA TYR A 96 -10.02 4.79 -8.08
C TYR A 96 -11.32 4.40 -8.79
N ARG A 97 -12.21 3.64 -8.14
CA ARG A 97 -13.48 3.16 -8.71
C ARG A 97 -14.38 4.29 -9.25
N GLY A 98 -14.25 5.49 -8.71
CA GLY A 98 -15.01 6.69 -9.12
C GLY A 98 -14.19 7.80 -9.77
N VAL A 99 -12.85 7.69 -9.83
CA VAL A 99 -11.96 8.77 -10.29
C VAL A 99 -11.30 8.33 -11.60
N ASN A 100 -11.58 9.06 -12.70
CA ASN A 100 -11.02 8.82 -14.04
C ASN A 100 -11.28 7.40 -14.61
N LYS A 101 -12.56 7.11 -14.87
CA LYS A 101 -13.11 5.96 -15.61
C LYS A 101 -12.07 5.18 -16.43
N GLY A 102 -11.61 4.05 -15.89
CA GLY A 102 -10.93 2.96 -16.61
C GLY A 102 -9.40 3.00 -16.71
N LYS A 103 -8.77 4.17 -16.88
CA LYS A 103 -7.31 4.24 -17.17
C LYS A 103 -6.43 3.83 -16.00
N GLU A 104 -6.78 4.24 -14.78
CA GLU A 104 -6.01 3.88 -13.59
C GLU A 104 -6.27 2.42 -13.18
N CYS A 105 -7.51 1.93 -13.31
CA CYS A 105 -7.83 0.52 -13.08
C CYS A 105 -7.04 -0.43 -13.99
N ALA A 106 -6.80 -0.04 -15.26
CA ALA A 106 -5.99 -0.84 -16.18
C ALA A 106 -4.54 -1.05 -15.70
N LYS A 107 -3.97 -0.07 -14.98
CA LYS A 107 -2.62 -0.20 -14.41
C LYS A 107 -2.61 -1.20 -13.25
N PHE A 108 -3.61 -1.14 -12.37
CA PHE A 108 -3.75 -2.11 -11.27
C PHE A 108 -4.02 -3.53 -11.79
N LEU A 109 -4.74 -3.68 -12.90
CA LEU A 109 -4.91 -4.98 -13.56
C LEU A 109 -3.58 -5.54 -14.09
N LYS A 110 -2.70 -4.69 -14.63
CA LYS A 110 -1.34 -5.12 -15.01
C LYS A 110 -0.51 -5.54 -13.80
N TRP A 111 -0.60 -4.81 -12.69
CA TRP A 111 0.05 -5.24 -11.43
C TRP A 111 -0.45 -6.60 -10.96
N HIS A 112 -1.77 -6.82 -11.02
CA HIS A 112 -2.37 -8.10 -10.69
C HIS A 112 -1.84 -9.23 -11.58
N GLU A 113 -1.80 -9.03 -12.90
CA GLU A 113 -1.27 -10.01 -13.85
C GLU A 113 0.18 -10.39 -13.53
N GLU A 114 1.06 -9.41 -13.31
CA GLU A 114 2.47 -9.66 -13.04
C GLU A 114 2.72 -10.30 -11.66
N LEU A 115 1.93 -9.92 -10.64
CA LEU A 115 1.97 -10.56 -9.32
C LEU A 115 1.57 -12.04 -9.39
N VAL A 116 0.53 -12.35 -10.18
CA VAL A 116 0.09 -13.73 -10.40
C VAL A 116 1.10 -14.53 -11.21
N LYS A 117 1.78 -13.90 -12.19
CA LYS A 117 2.89 -14.56 -12.91
C LYS A 117 4.04 -14.93 -11.99
N LYS A 118 4.40 -14.06 -11.03
CA LYS A 118 5.52 -14.31 -10.10
C LYS A 118 5.15 -15.30 -8.98
N CYS A 119 4.01 -15.09 -8.31
CA CYS A 119 3.65 -15.80 -7.07
C CYS A 119 2.53 -16.84 -7.25
N GLY A 120 2.00 -17.00 -8.46
CA GLY A 120 0.85 -17.84 -8.73
C GLY A 120 -0.44 -17.29 -8.13
N LEU A 121 -1.48 -18.11 -8.09
CA LEU A 121 -2.81 -17.73 -7.54
C LEU A 121 -2.82 -17.59 -6.00
N GLY A 122 -1.78 -18.08 -5.32
CA GLY A 122 -1.67 -18.03 -3.85
C GLY A 122 -1.65 -16.61 -3.29
N VAL A 123 -1.03 -15.66 -4.02
CA VAL A 123 -0.95 -14.24 -3.62
C VAL A 123 -2.33 -13.59 -3.48
N ILE A 124 -3.29 -13.99 -4.32
CA ILE A 124 -4.67 -13.48 -4.27
C ILE A 124 -5.35 -14.01 -3.00
N MET A 125 -5.27 -15.33 -2.77
CA MET A 125 -5.92 -15.96 -1.62
C MET A 125 -5.38 -15.43 -0.29
N ARG A 126 -4.06 -15.29 -0.16
CA ARG A 126 -3.44 -14.72 1.04
C ARG A 126 -3.84 -13.26 1.25
N ALA A 127 -3.88 -12.45 0.18
CA ALA A 127 -4.35 -11.08 0.25
C ALA A 127 -5.83 -10.97 0.67
N MET A 128 -6.70 -11.89 0.23
CA MET A 128 -8.13 -11.90 0.58
C MET A 128 -8.40 -12.42 1.99
N VAL A 129 -7.58 -13.36 2.50
CA VAL A 129 -7.74 -13.95 3.84
C VAL A 129 -7.16 -13.04 4.91
N ASP A 130 -6.13 -12.25 4.59
CA ASP A 130 -5.49 -11.40 5.57
C ASP A 130 -6.33 -10.16 5.92
N LYS A 131 -6.90 -10.21 7.12
CA LYS A 131 -7.70 -9.12 7.72
C LYS A 131 -6.85 -7.95 8.22
N LYS A 132 -5.52 -8.10 8.28
CA LYS A 132 -4.60 -7.01 8.62
C LYS A 132 -4.24 -6.24 7.36
N CYS A 133 -4.99 -5.17 7.15
CA CYS A 133 -4.62 -4.02 6.35
C CYS A 133 -5.03 -2.78 7.14
#